data_AF-A0A958LJG7-F1
#
_entry.id   AF-A0A958LJG7-F1
#
_cell.length_a   1.000
_cell.length_b   1.000
_cell.length_c   1.000
_cell.angle_alpha   90.00
_cell.angle_beta   90.00
_cell.angle_gamma   90.00
#
_symmetry.space_group_name_H-M   'P 1'
#
loop_
_entity.id
_entity.type
_entity.pdbx_description
1 polymer ?
#
loop_
_entity_poly.entity_id
_entity_poly.type
_entity_poly.pdbx_seq_one_letter_code
_entity_poly.pdbx_strand_id
1 'polypeptide(L)'
;MLDWSKERSLELYGIKSWGNGFFDLNDSGNIEVSPRGPNGSKLDLFHLVQDLRERGIRPPILIRFPDIVKARIGLIANCFEKAFSDYAYKGKYRGVYPIKVNQQRHLVQEIVSFGHKTQLGLECGSKPELLVGLAMLDTPEALIICNGFKDWEYIETALLSRKMGKDTIVVVDRRSELDTILEVAKRLDIRPKIGLRSKLVTQGSGRWMESSGARSKFGLTPSEIVSCVEKLKSEGMIDCLALLHYHIGSQIPSIQAIKASLKEGARLYTELYALGASPTYIVVGGGLGVDYDGSGKSQSSTNYSEQEYANDIVSILQSVCDEKGVPHPSIVTESGRATVAHGAVLVFDVLGLNEVAKNEVPPVEKGQDSRLVEDLWEIYHNLNEQNLNEFYNDLIEKKRDTLQLFTYGVLNLT
;
A
#
# COMPACT_ATOMS: atom_id res chain seq x y z
N MET A 1 -28.29 -19.93 -22.36
CA MET A 1 -27.37 -19.36 -21.34
C MET A 1 -27.58 -20.13 -20.05
N LEU A 2 -26.52 -20.58 -19.38
CA LEU A 2 -26.64 -21.15 -18.03
C LEU A 2 -27.15 -20.06 -17.07
N ASP A 3 -28.08 -20.42 -16.18
CA ASP A 3 -28.67 -19.51 -15.19
C ASP A 3 -27.60 -18.86 -14.30
N TRP A 4 -27.86 -17.63 -13.89
CA TRP A 4 -26.96 -16.88 -13.01
C TRP A 4 -27.01 -17.47 -11.59
N SER A 5 -25.84 -17.66 -10.96
CA SER A 5 -25.73 -18.20 -9.60
C SER A 5 -24.81 -17.36 -8.72
N LYS A 6 -24.88 -17.62 -7.41
CA LYS A 6 -23.99 -17.04 -6.39
C LYS A 6 -22.52 -17.38 -6.69
N GLU A 7 -22.24 -18.64 -7.03
CA GLU A 7 -20.90 -19.14 -7.34
C GLU A 7 -20.32 -18.42 -8.55
N ARG A 8 -21.14 -18.23 -9.59
CA ARG A 8 -20.73 -17.50 -10.79
C ARG A 8 -20.47 -16.02 -10.52
N SER A 9 -21.24 -15.42 -9.61
CA SER A 9 -20.98 -14.04 -9.15
C SER A 9 -19.67 -13.95 -8.36
N LEU A 10 -19.42 -14.88 -7.45
CA LEU A 10 -18.18 -14.96 -6.67
C LEU A 10 -16.95 -15.13 -7.57
N GLU A 11 -17.07 -15.95 -8.60
CA GLU A 11 -16.01 -16.18 -9.60
C GLU A 11 -15.80 -14.93 -10.48
N LEU A 12 -16.87 -14.39 -11.08
CA LEU A 12 -16.76 -13.24 -11.99
C LEU A 12 -16.18 -12.00 -11.29
N TYR A 13 -16.64 -11.72 -10.07
CA TYR A 13 -16.19 -10.55 -9.30
C TYR A 13 -14.96 -10.81 -8.43
N GLY A 14 -14.46 -12.05 -8.40
CA GLY A 14 -13.24 -12.42 -7.66
C GLY A 14 -13.30 -12.18 -6.16
N ILE A 15 -14.50 -12.14 -5.55
CA ILE A 15 -14.70 -11.71 -4.15
C ILE A 15 -13.87 -12.53 -3.17
N LYS A 16 -13.76 -13.84 -3.40
CA LYS A 16 -12.94 -14.71 -2.55
C LYS A 16 -11.45 -14.42 -2.62
N SER A 17 -10.97 -13.89 -3.75
CA SER A 17 -9.56 -13.62 -3.98
C SER A 17 -9.14 -12.31 -3.29
N TRP A 18 -9.83 -11.20 -3.57
CA TRP A 18 -9.48 -9.89 -2.98
C TRP A 18 -10.11 -9.64 -1.62
N GLY A 19 -11.22 -10.31 -1.30
CA GLY A 19 -12.01 -10.09 -0.07
C GLY A 19 -11.32 -10.57 1.20
N ASN A 20 -10.30 -11.42 1.07
CA ASN A 20 -9.40 -11.86 2.15
C ASN A 20 -10.13 -12.37 3.42
N GLY A 21 -11.26 -13.04 3.23
CA GLY A 21 -12.10 -13.55 4.31
C GLY A 21 -12.90 -12.50 5.08
N PHE A 22 -12.81 -11.21 4.71
CA PHE A 22 -13.62 -10.12 5.27
C PHE A 22 -14.87 -9.83 4.45
N PHE A 23 -14.86 -10.15 3.15
CA PHE A 23 -15.98 -9.93 2.23
C PHE A 23 -16.36 -11.22 1.53
N ASP A 24 -17.67 -11.49 1.45
CA ASP A 24 -18.26 -12.64 0.74
C ASP A 24 -19.65 -12.26 0.18
N LEU A 25 -20.36 -13.21 -0.42
CA LEU A 25 -21.78 -13.11 -0.73
C LEU A 25 -22.62 -13.99 0.19
N ASN A 26 -23.75 -13.49 0.67
CA ASN A 26 -24.74 -14.30 1.36
C ASN A 26 -25.70 -15.00 0.38
N ASP A 27 -26.63 -15.80 0.90
CA ASP A 27 -27.56 -16.60 0.07
C ASP A 27 -28.65 -15.75 -0.60
N SER A 28 -28.80 -14.49 -0.20
CA SER A 28 -29.66 -13.51 -0.87
C SER A 28 -28.95 -12.77 -2.01
N GLY A 29 -27.65 -13.05 -2.25
CA GLY A 29 -26.85 -12.37 -3.27
C GLY A 29 -26.31 -11.00 -2.84
N ASN A 30 -26.44 -10.63 -1.56
CA ASN A 30 -25.90 -9.39 -1.02
C ASN A 30 -24.44 -9.56 -0.57
N ILE A 31 -23.68 -8.48 -0.59
CA ILE A 31 -22.34 -8.44 0.01
C ILE A 31 -22.45 -8.60 1.52
N GLU A 32 -21.74 -9.60 2.03
CA GLU A 32 -21.60 -9.89 3.45
C GLU A 32 -20.21 -9.46 3.92
N VAL A 33 -20.16 -8.72 5.03
CA VAL A 33 -18.92 -8.30 5.68
C VAL A 33 -18.74 -9.11 6.96
N SER A 34 -17.55 -9.67 7.16
CA SER A 34 -17.14 -10.39 8.37
C SER A 34 -15.97 -9.66 9.05
N PRO A 35 -16.21 -8.61 9.86
CA PRO A 35 -15.15 -7.72 10.32
C PRO A 35 -14.08 -8.41 11.19
N ARG A 36 -14.43 -9.52 11.83
CA ARG A 36 -13.53 -10.31 12.70
C ARG A 36 -12.97 -11.55 11.99
N GLY A 37 -13.02 -11.57 10.66
CA GLY A 37 -12.57 -12.68 9.82
C GLY A 37 -13.64 -13.77 9.60
N PRO A 38 -13.32 -14.86 8.90
CA PRO A 38 -14.28 -15.84 8.37
C PRO A 38 -15.19 -16.51 9.40
N ASN A 39 -14.69 -16.68 10.63
CA ASN A 39 -15.41 -17.30 11.74
C ASN A 39 -16.11 -16.27 12.65
N GLY A 40 -16.08 -14.99 12.27
CA GLY A 40 -16.66 -13.89 13.02
C GLY A 40 -18.16 -13.68 12.75
N SER A 41 -18.72 -12.66 13.40
CA SER A 41 -20.06 -12.18 13.09
C SER A 41 -20.11 -11.61 11.67
N LYS A 42 -21.18 -11.95 10.96
CA LYS A 42 -21.47 -11.53 9.60
C LYS A 42 -22.47 -10.37 9.59
N LEU A 43 -22.32 -9.46 8.64
CA LEU A 43 -23.18 -8.30 8.42
C LEU A 43 -23.56 -8.22 6.96
N ASP A 44 -24.85 -8.18 6.65
CA ASP A 44 -25.34 -7.86 5.31
C ASP A 44 -25.20 -6.35 5.06
N LEU A 45 -24.36 -5.98 4.09
CA LEU A 45 -24.06 -4.59 3.77
C LEU A 45 -25.27 -3.85 3.19
N PHE A 46 -26.13 -4.55 2.43
CA PHE A 46 -27.34 -3.96 1.87
C PHE A 46 -28.33 -3.62 2.97
N HIS A 47 -28.56 -4.53 3.92
CA HIS A 47 -29.43 -4.26 5.08
C HIS A 47 -28.89 -3.11 5.94
N LEU A 48 -27.58 -3.07 6.22
CA LEU A 48 -26.98 -1.94 6.93
C LEU A 48 -27.27 -0.60 6.24
N VAL A 49 -27.16 -0.55 4.91
CA VAL A 49 -27.42 0.68 4.15
C VAL A 49 -28.89 1.08 4.20
N GLN A 50 -29.83 0.13 4.17
CA GLN A 50 -31.26 0.43 4.35
C GLN A 50 -31.54 0.97 5.76
N ASP A 51 -31.00 0.34 6.80
CA ASP A 51 -31.14 0.82 8.19
C ASP A 51 -30.59 2.25 8.37
N LEU A 52 -29.48 2.57 7.72
CA LEU A 52 -28.91 3.92 7.72
C LEU A 52 -29.83 4.93 7.01
N ARG A 53 -30.44 4.54 5.89
CA ARG A 53 -31.41 5.38 5.16
C ARG A 53 -32.65 5.68 5.98
N GLU A 54 -33.18 4.69 6.71
CA GLU A 54 -34.31 4.88 7.63
C GLU A 54 -33.98 5.88 8.74
N ARG A 55 -32.70 5.95 9.15
CA ARG A 55 -32.18 6.94 10.10
C ARG A 55 -31.84 8.30 9.47
N GLY A 56 -32.13 8.49 8.19
CA GLY A 56 -31.87 9.73 7.46
C GLY A 56 -30.44 9.88 6.90
N ILE A 57 -29.60 8.86 7.01
CA ILE A 57 -28.24 8.85 6.46
C ILE A 57 -28.29 8.23 5.05
N ARG A 58 -28.04 9.03 4.01
CA ARG A 58 -28.19 8.61 2.62
C ARG A 58 -26.83 8.51 1.90
N PRO A 59 -26.68 7.61 0.91
CA PRO A 59 -25.50 7.55 0.04
C PRO A 59 -25.19 8.90 -0.65
N PRO A 60 -23.91 9.22 -0.93
CA PRO A 60 -22.73 8.38 -0.73
C PRO A 60 -22.31 8.26 0.75
N ILE A 61 -22.05 7.04 1.22
CA ILE A 61 -21.65 6.74 2.61
C ILE A 61 -20.32 6.00 2.59
N LEU A 62 -19.35 6.48 3.38
CA LEU A 62 -18.12 5.75 3.67
C LEU A 62 -18.26 4.98 5.00
N ILE A 63 -18.44 3.68 4.90
CA ILE A 63 -18.56 2.78 6.06
C ILE A 63 -17.16 2.28 6.43
N ARG A 64 -16.82 2.31 7.73
CA ARG A 64 -15.53 1.87 8.25
C ARG A 64 -15.70 0.69 9.19
N PHE A 65 -14.75 -0.24 9.14
CA PHE A 65 -14.76 -1.47 9.93
C PHE A 65 -13.46 -1.56 10.76
N PRO A 66 -13.42 -0.95 11.95
CA PRO A 66 -12.24 -0.98 12.83
C PRO A 66 -11.77 -2.40 13.18
N ASP A 67 -12.71 -3.33 13.35
CA ASP A 67 -12.41 -4.75 13.64
C ASP A 67 -11.57 -5.41 12.52
N ILE A 68 -11.74 -4.99 11.26
CA ILE A 68 -10.88 -5.46 10.14
C ILE A 68 -9.46 -4.94 10.35
N VAL A 69 -9.30 -3.66 10.67
CA VAL A 69 -7.98 -3.06 10.93
C VAL A 69 -7.28 -3.78 12.09
N LYS A 70 -8.01 -4.07 13.17
CA LYS A 70 -7.53 -4.88 14.30
C LYS A 70 -7.06 -6.26 13.87
N ALA A 71 -7.86 -6.95 13.06
CA ALA A 71 -7.50 -8.28 12.53
C ALA A 71 -6.25 -8.23 11.65
N ARG A 72 -6.09 -7.18 10.82
CA ARG A 72 -4.90 -6.97 9.99
C ARG A 72 -3.64 -6.71 10.82
N ILE A 73 -3.71 -5.87 11.84
CA ILE A 73 -2.59 -5.63 12.78
C ILE A 73 -2.14 -6.94 13.43
N GLY A 74 -3.10 -7.73 13.92
CA GLY A 74 -2.83 -9.03 14.53
C GLY A 74 -2.23 -10.04 13.55
N LEU A 75 -2.77 -10.13 12.34
CA LEU A 75 -2.28 -11.04 11.29
C LEU A 75 -0.82 -10.77 10.95
N ILE A 76 -0.47 -9.51 10.65
CA ILE A 76 0.89 -9.15 10.26
C ILE A 76 1.86 -9.48 11.39
N ALA A 77 1.54 -9.11 12.64
CA ALA A 77 2.36 -9.45 13.79
C ALA A 77 2.53 -10.97 13.97
N ASN A 78 1.44 -11.73 13.88
CA ASN A 78 1.47 -13.19 13.99
C ASN A 78 2.30 -13.85 12.90
N CYS A 79 2.29 -13.32 11.67
CA CYS A 79 3.14 -13.84 10.59
C CYS A 79 4.63 -13.71 10.93
N PHE A 80 5.04 -12.58 11.51
CA PHE A 80 6.42 -12.38 11.97
C PHE A 80 6.76 -13.23 13.20
N GLU A 81 5.88 -13.32 14.19
CA GLU A 81 6.10 -14.18 15.37
C GLU A 81 6.24 -15.66 14.97
N LYS A 82 5.40 -16.12 14.03
CA LYS A 82 5.52 -17.47 13.46
C LYS A 82 6.87 -17.65 12.76
N ALA A 83 7.26 -16.71 11.90
CA ALA A 83 8.55 -16.77 11.22
C ALA A 83 9.71 -16.75 12.25
N PHE A 84 9.62 -15.97 13.32
CA PHE A 84 10.66 -15.92 14.34
C PHE A 84 10.80 -17.25 15.07
N SER A 85 9.69 -17.93 15.37
CA SER A 85 9.68 -19.28 15.92
C SER A 85 10.31 -20.28 14.95
N ASP A 86 9.85 -20.29 13.69
CA ASP A 86 10.28 -21.26 12.66
C ASP A 86 11.77 -21.14 12.34
N TYR A 87 12.31 -19.92 12.33
CA TYR A 87 13.72 -19.63 12.05
C TYR A 87 14.57 -19.44 13.33
N ALA A 88 13.99 -19.59 14.53
CA ALA A 88 14.66 -19.31 15.81
C ALA A 88 15.33 -17.92 15.89
N TYR A 89 14.74 -16.91 15.24
CA TYR A 89 15.26 -15.55 15.14
C TYR A 89 15.33 -14.86 16.52
N LYS A 90 16.40 -14.10 16.78
CA LYS A 90 16.66 -13.51 18.12
C LYS A 90 16.20 -12.06 18.29
N GLY A 91 15.85 -11.37 17.21
CA GLY A 91 15.32 -10.01 17.26
C GLY A 91 13.86 -9.95 17.73
N LYS A 92 13.30 -8.74 17.79
CA LYS A 92 11.87 -8.50 18.05
C LYS A 92 11.17 -7.96 16.80
N TYR A 93 9.89 -8.25 16.64
CA TYR A 93 9.07 -7.60 15.63
C TYR A 93 8.49 -6.30 16.19
N ARG A 94 8.51 -5.24 15.37
CA ARG A 94 7.89 -3.94 15.66
C ARG A 94 7.12 -3.46 14.43
N GLY A 95 5.79 -3.56 14.47
CA GLY A 95 4.97 -2.88 13.48
C GLY A 95 5.01 -1.37 13.70
N VAL A 96 5.11 -0.58 12.64
CA VAL A 96 4.98 0.88 12.71
C VAL A 96 3.96 1.31 11.67
N TYR A 97 2.97 2.12 12.05
CA TYR A 97 1.98 2.63 11.12
C TYR A 97 2.40 3.99 10.54
N PRO A 98 2.66 4.09 9.23
CA PRO A 98 2.95 5.37 8.59
C PRO A 98 1.68 6.21 8.46
N ILE A 99 1.62 7.29 9.23
CA ILE A 99 0.43 8.16 9.37
C ILE A 99 -0.01 8.71 8.00
N LYS A 100 0.95 8.95 7.09
CA LYS A 100 0.72 9.40 5.71
C LYS A 100 -0.31 8.58 4.92
N VAL A 101 -0.53 7.31 5.28
CA VAL A 101 -1.49 6.43 4.60
C VAL A 101 -2.92 6.85 4.89
N ASN A 102 -3.23 7.20 6.14
CA ASN A 102 -4.52 7.74 6.54
C ASN A 102 -4.41 8.43 7.91
N GLN A 103 -4.46 9.76 7.92
CA GLN A 103 -4.25 10.60 9.10
C GLN A 103 -5.51 10.81 9.96
N GLN A 104 -6.63 10.18 9.60
CA GLN A 104 -7.90 10.40 10.27
C GLN A 104 -7.81 9.99 11.74
N ARG A 105 -8.15 10.92 12.64
CA ARG A 105 -7.96 10.76 14.09
C ARG A 105 -8.52 9.44 14.61
N HIS A 106 -9.76 9.10 14.30
CA HIS A 106 -10.42 7.89 14.81
C HIS A 106 -9.65 6.62 14.39
N LEU A 107 -9.18 6.56 13.15
CA LEU A 107 -8.42 5.43 12.66
C LEU A 107 -7.04 5.33 13.34
N VAL A 108 -6.32 6.45 13.49
CA VAL A 108 -5.02 6.45 14.17
C VAL A 108 -5.17 6.03 15.64
N GLN A 109 -6.20 6.53 16.34
CA GLN A 109 -6.50 6.13 17.72
C GLN A 109 -6.82 4.62 17.83
N GLU A 110 -7.60 4.09 16.89
CA GLU A 110 -7.89 2.66 16.82
C GLU A 110 -6.65 1.83 16.55
N ILE A 111 -5.79 2.23 15.60
CA ILE A 111 -4.53 1.55 15.29
C ILE A 111 -3.62 1.51 16.51
N VAL A 112 -3.45 2.62 17.22
CA VAL A 112 -2.65 2.67 18.46
C VAL A 112 -3.24 1.75 19.52
N SER A 113 -4.56 1.82 19.74
CA SER A 113 -5.25 0.99 20.73
C SER A 113 -5.13 -0.50 20.42
N PHE A 114 -5.39 -0.91 19.18
CA PHE A 114 -5.29 -2.31 18.73
C PHE A 114 -3.86 -2.82 18.74
N GLY A 115 -2.90 -1.96 18.42
CA GLY A 115 -1.48 -2.26 18.38
C GLY A 115 -0.77 -2.21 19.74
N HIS A 116 -1.46 -1.85 20.82
CA HIS A 116 -0.85 -1.74 22.15
C HIS A 116 -0.16 -3.03 22.59
N LYS A 117 -0.77 -4.21 22.36
CA LYS A 117 -0.19 -5.51 22.72
C LYS A 117 1.05 -5.88 21.92
N THR A 118 1.13 -5.42 20.67
CA THR A 118 2.25 -5.70 19.75
C THR A 118 3.28 -4.57 19.75
N GLN A 119 3.13 -3.58 20.65
CA GLN A 119 3.96 -2.37 20.73
C GLN A 119 4.08 -1.65 19.39
N LEU A 120 2.96 -1.59 18.65
CA LEU A 120 2.90 -0.91 17.35
C LEU A 120 3.21 0.58 17.53
N GLY A 121 4.16 1.07 16.75
CA GLY A 121 4.59 2.46 16.72
C GLY A 121 3.94 3.28 15.61
N LEU A 122 4.35 4.54 15.50
CA LEU A 122 3.92 5.45 14.42
C LEU A 122 5.12 5.96 13.62
N GLU A 123 4.97 6.04 12.30
CA GLU A 123 5.92 6.70 11.42
C GLU A 123 5.34 8.05 10.98
N CYS A 124 6.19 9.06 11.06
CA CYS A 124 5.89 10.45 10.80
C CYS A 124 6.81 10.92 9.67
N GLY A 125 6.23 11.23 8.50
CA GLY A 125 6.96 11.72 7.34
C GLY A 125 7.12 13.24 7.32
N SER A 126 6.59 13.95 8.33
CA SER A 126 6.61 15.42 8.40
C SER A 126 6.42 15.92 9.84
N LYS A 127 6.77 17.19 10.08
CA LYS A 127 6.60 17.85 11.39
C LYS A 127 5.15 17.83 11.90
N PRO A 128 4.11 18.12 11.10
CA PRO A 128 2.72 17.99 11.57
C PRO A 128 2.34 16.55 11.94
N GLU A 129 2.82 15.56 11.18
CA GLU A 129 2.60 14.15 11.51
C GLU A 129 3.29 13.75 12.81
N LEU A 130 4.49 14.28 13.11
CA LEU A 130 5.13 14.09 14.41
C LEU A 130 4.23 14.60 15.54
N LEU A 131 3.63 15.79 15.41
CA LEU A 131 2.73 16.31 16.44
C LEU A 131 1.51 15.39 16.66
N VAL A 132 0.96 14.82 15.59
CA VAL A 132 -0.10 13.79 15.69
C VAL A 132 0.43 12.55 16.41
N GLY A 133 1.62 12.06 16.04
CA GLY A 133 2.24 10.90 16.66
C GLY A 133 2.48 11.09 18.16
N LEU A 134 2.99 12.26 18.56
CA LEU A 134 3.22 12.62 19.96
C LEU A 134 1.92 12.72 20.76
N ALA A 135 0.85 13.24 20.15
CA ALA A 135 -0.44 13.39 20.78
C ALA A 135 -1.21 12.06 20.93
N MET A 136 -1.03 11.13 19.98
CA MET A 136 -1.84 9.91 19.89
C MET A 136 -1.16 8.65 20.42
N LEU A 137 0.17 8.52 20.33
CA LEU A 137 0.88 7.30 20.72
C LEU A 137 1.17 7.29 22.22
N ASP A 138 0.42 6.51 22.99
CA ASP A 138 0.61 6.31 24.44
C ASP A 138 1.19 4.93 24.81
N THR A 139 1.30 4.02 23.84
CA THR A 139 1.88 2.68 24.03
C THR A 139 3.33 2.73 24.54
N PRO A 140 3.65 2.12 25.69
CA PRO A 140 5.00 2.08 26.22
C PRO A 140 6.00 1.40 25.28
N GLU A 141 7.18 2.02 25.13
CA GLU A 141 8.29 1.57 24.26
C GLU A 141 7.95 1.44 22.77
N ALA A 142 6.77 1.89 22.33
CA ALA A 142 6.44 1.95 20.92
C ALA A 142 7.28 3.00 20.22
N LEU A 143 7.74 2.66 19.01
CA LEU A 143 8.63 3.52 18.23
C LEU A 143 7.88 4.72 17.64
N ILE A 144 8.51 5.88 17.65
CA ILE A 144 8.17 6.98 16.74
C ILE A 144 9.31 7.13 15.74
N ILE A 145 9.05 6.83 14.47
CA ILE A 145 10.06 6.97 13.41
C ILE A 145 9.82 8.27 12.66
N CYS A 146 10.81 9.16 12.67
CA CYS A 146 10.74 10.45 11.97
C CYS A 146 11.50 10.35 10.64
N ASN A 147 10.76 10.28 9.53
CA ASN A 147 11.29 10.39 8.17
C ASN A 147 10.95 11.76 7.55
N GLY A 148 11.38 11.94 6.30
CA GLY A 148 10.98 13.06 5.44
C GLY A 148 11.91 14.26 5.54
N PHE A 149 11.46 15.41 5.05
CA PHE A 149 12.24 16.65 5.14
C PHE A 149 12.22 17.16 6.59
N LYS A 150 13.39 17.32 7.21
CA LYS A 150 13.51 17.81 8.59
C LYS A 150 14.19 19.18 8.61
N ASP A 151 13.46 20.17 9.10
CA ASP A 151 14.03 21.46 9.50
C ASP A 151 14.50 21.39 10.97
N TRP A 152 15.06 22.50 11.45
CA TRP A 152 15.53 22.62 12.82
C TRP A 152 14.43 22.32 13.85
N GLU A 153 13.22 22.86 13.64
CA GLU A 153 12.09 22.71 14.57
C GLU A 153 11.60 21.26 14.64
N TYR A 154 11.55 20.55 13.51
CA TYR A 154 11.21 19.13 13.50
C TYR A 154 12.24 18.33 14.31
N ILE A 155 13.53 18.54 14.06
CA ILE A 155 14.60 17.84 14.79
C ILE A 155 14.52 18.14 16.29
N GLU A 156 14.39 19.41 16.67
CA GLU A 156 14.23 19.82 18.07
C GLU A 156 13.03 19.17 18.73
N THR A 157 11.87 19.19 18.08
CA THR A 157 10.65 18.55 18.59
C THR A 157 10.84 17.04 18.77
N ALA A 158 11.47 16.38 17.80
CA ALA A 158 11.75 14.95 17.87
C ALA A 158 12.71 14.60 19.01
N LEU A 159 13.77 15.38 19.23
CA LEU A 159 14.69 15.16 20.35
C LEU A 159 14.04 15.46 21.71
N LEU A 160 13.27 16.55 21.83
CA LEU A 160 12.54 16.88 23.05
C LEU A 160 11.51 15.80 23.42
N SER A 161 10.89 15.14 22.44
CA SER A 161 9.96 14.05 22.73
C SER A 161 10.58 12.89 23.51
N ARG A 162 11.90 12.69 23.39
CA ARG A 162 12.62 11.70 24.21
C ARG A 162 12.66 12.08 25.68
N LYS A 163 12.73 13.37 26.01
CA LYS A 163 12.59 13.86 27.40
C LYS A 163 11.19 13.62 27.96
N MET A 164 10.19 13.43 27.10
CA MET A 164 8.82 13.02 27.46
C MET A 164 8.65 11.50 27.55
N GLY A 165 9.73 10.72 27.45
CA GLY A 165 9.69 9.25 27.54
C GLY A 165 9.29 8.54 26.25
N LYS A 166 9.19 9.24 25.11
CA LYS A 166 8.91 8.62 23.80
C LYS A 166 10.17 7.96 23.24
N ASP A 167 10.05 6.78 22.61
CA ASP A 167 11.15 6.14 21.90
C ASP A 167 11.24 6.63 20.44
N THR A 168 11.61 7.90 20.30
CA THR A 168 11.67 8.58 19.00
C THR A 168 13.04 8.42 18.34
N ILE A 169 13.03 7.96 17.08
CA ILE A 169 14.20 7.81 16.22
C ILE A 169 14.14 8.81 15.08
N VAL A 170 15.19 9.63 14.94
CA VAL A 170 15.32 10.57 13.83
C VAL A 170 16.12 9.92 12.71
N VAL A 171 15.47 9.62 11.59
CA VAL A 171 16.12 9.01 10.43
C VAL A 171 16.75 10.09 9.57
N VAL A 172 18.05 10.00 9.32
CA VAL A 172 18.77 10.89 8.40
C VAL A 172 18.41 10.49 6.98
N ASP A 173 17.63 11.35 6.31
CA ASP A 173 17.25 11.18 4.90
C ASP A 173 18.25 11.89 3.98
N ARG A 174 18.98 12.89 4.50
CA ARG A 174 20.00 13.65 3.78
C ARG A 174 21.19 13.94 4.68
N ARG A 175 22.39 13.86 4.11
CA ARG A 175 23.64 13.98 4.87
C ARG A 175 23.72 15.23 5.74
N SER A 176 23.23 16.38 5.26
CA SER A 176 23.26 17.64 6.02
C SER A 176 22.37 17.62 7.28
N GLU A 177 21.35 16.75 7.35
CA GLU A 177 20.49 16.65 8.53
C GLU A 177 21.25 16.13 9.76
N LEU A 178 22.29 15.31 9.56
CA LEU A 178 23.09 14.80 10.68
C LEU A 178 23.74 15.94 11.46
N ASP A 179 24.25 16.96 10.77
CA ASP A 179 24.91 18.10 11.39
C ASP A 179 23.94 18.87 12.28
N THR A 180 22.73 19.09 11.77
CA THR A 180 21.64 19.72 12.52
C THR A 180 21.23 18.88 13.73
N ILE A 181 21.09 17.55 13.58
CA ILE A 181 20.77 16.65 14.71
C ILE A 181 21.81 16.77 15.81
N LEU A 182 23.10 16.76 15.46
CA LEU A 182 24.20 16.84 16.43
C LEU A 182 24.25 18.21 17.12
N GLU A 183 24.02 19.30 16.39
CA GLU A 183 23.98 20.65 16.96
C GLU A 183 22.82 20.82 17.95
N VAL A 184 21.62 20.41 17.56
CA VAL A 184 20.43 20.44 18.43
C VAL A 184 20.62 19.54 19.65
N ALA A 185 21.16 18.33 19.46
CA ALA A 185 21.44 17.37 20.53
C ALA A 185 22.39 17.95 21.58
N LYS A 186 23.48 18.59 21.15
CA LYS A 186 24.42 19.30 22.04
C LYS A 186 23.74 20.46 22.76
N ARG A 187 22.97 21.28 22.05
CA ARG A 187 22.26 22.43 22.63
C ARG A 187 21.25 22.02 23.70
N LEU A 188 20.54 20.91 23.50
CA LEU A 188 19.50 20.42 24.41
C LEU A 188 20.03 19.46 25.48
N ASP A 189 21.32 19.10 25.43
CA ASP A 189 21.94 18.05 26.25
C ASP A 189 21.14 16.74 26.19
N ILE A 190 20.95 16.22 24.97
CA ILE A 190 20.20 14.98 24.68
C ILE A 190 21.08 14.08 23.84
N ARG A 191 21.28 12.81 24.25
CA ARG A 191 21.80 11.78 23.33
C ARG A 191 20.70 11.36 22.35
N PRO A 192 20.82 11.66 21.04
CA PRO A 192 19.78 11.35 20.07
C PRO A 192 19.70 9.84 19.78
N LYS A 193 18.57 9.36 19.27
CA LYS A 193 18.47 8.04 18.65
C LYS A 193 18.39 8.25 17.14
N ILE A 194 19.44 7.87 16.42
CA ILE A 194 19.64 8.21 15.02
C ILE A 194 19.42 6.96 14.17
N GLY A 195 18.69 7.12 13.06
CA GLY A 195 18.66 6.15 11.98
C GLY A 195 19.34 6.69 10.73
N LEU A 196 19.85 5.84 9.86
CA LEU A 196 20.30 6.23 8.52
C LEU A 196 19.39 5.58 7.48
N ARG A 197 18.86 6.36 6.55
CA ARG A 197 18.14 5.80 5.41
C ARG A 197 19.09 5.53 4.27
N SER A 198 19.17 4.30 3.78
CA SER A 198 19.98 3.93 2.63
C SER A 198 19.23 4.10 1.32
N LYS A 199 19.93 4.59 0.29
CA LYS A 199 19.54 4.43 -1.11
C LYS A 199 20.02 3.08 -1.60
N LEU A 200 19.07 2.18 -1.83
CA LEU A 200 19.36 0.92 -2.48
C LEU A 200 19.58 1.13 -3.99
N VAL A 201 20.54 0.41 -4.56
CA VAL A 201 20.75 0.31 -6.00
C VAL A 201 19.66 -0.56 -6.62
N THR A 202 19.23 -1.59 -5.90
CA THR A 202 18.09 -2.44 -6.29
C THR A 202 16.82 -1.58 -6.38
N GLN A 203 16.26 -1.46 -7.58
CA GLN A 203 15.02 -0.73 -7.80
C GLN A 203 13.82 -1.53 -7.30
N GLY A 204 12.82 -0.82 -6.75
CA GLY A 204 11.50 -1.40 -6.50
C GLY A 204 10.78 -1.73 -7.81
N SER A 205 9.78 -2.59 -7.75
CA SER A 205 8.91 -2.90 -8.88
C SER A 205 7.57 -2.18 -8.77
N GLY A 206 6.95 -1.89 -9.93
CA GLY A 206 5.59 -1.38 -10.04
C GLY A 206 5.42 0.13 -10.17
N ARG A 207 4.16 0.60 -10.02
CA ARG A 207 3.74 1.99 -10.38
C ARG A 207 4.46 3.10 -9.59
N TRP A 208 5.10 2.77 -8.47
CA TRP A 208 5.75 3.72 -7.57
C TRP A 208 7.28 3.70 -7.64
N MET A 209 7.85 3.11 -8.70
CA MET A 209 9.29 2.94 -8.91
C MET A 209 10.08 4.26 -8.80
N GLU A 210 9.52 5.38 -9.24
CA GLU A 210 10.18 6.70 -9.20
C GLU A 210 10.43 7.24 -7.77
N SER A 211 9.72 6.69 -6.77
CA SER A 211 9.91 7.06 -5.36
C SER A 211 11.01 6.28 -4.63
N SER A 212 11.71 5.38 -5.33
CA SER A 212 12.70 4.45 -4.76
C SER A 212 13.94 4.29 -5.66
N GLY A 213 14.96 3.59 -5.15
CA GLY A 213 16.22 3.36 -5.85
C GLY A 213 17.19 4.56 -5.84
N ALA A 214 18.25 4.48 -6.64
CA ALA A 214 19.33 5.47 -6.69
C ALA A 214 18.89 6.91 -7.02
N ARG A 215 17.74 7.09 -7.70
CA ARG A 215 17.17 8.41 -8.04
C ARG A 215 16.16 8.93 -7.01
N SER A 216 15.95 8.22 -5.90
CA SER A 216 15.10 8.67 -4.81
C SER A 216 15.55 10.05 -4.29
N LYS A 217 14.56 10.91 -3.99
CA LYS A 217 14.78 12.22 -3.35
C LYS A 217 15.31 12.10 -1.92
N PHE A 218 15.16 10.93 -1.31
CA PHE A 218 15.53 10.64 0.08
C PHE A 218 16.48 9.45 0.18
N GLY A 219 17.29 9.44 1.23
CA GLY A 219 18.27 8.41 1.54
C GLY A 219 19.70 8.80 1.15
N LEU A 220 20.63 8.11 1.77
CA LEU A 220 22.06 8.31 1.68
C LEU A 220 22.68 7.27 0.75
N THR A 221 23.64 7.69 -0.07
CA THR A 221 24.50 6.75 -0.80
C THR A 221 25.43 6.02 0.18
N PRO A 222 26.03 4.88 -0.22
CA PRO A 222 27.00 4.19 0.63
C PRO A 222 28.14 5.08 1.14
N SER A 223 28.66 5.99 0.30
CA SER A 223 29.72 6.92 0.71
C SER A 223 29.24 7.97 1.72
N GLU A 224 28.00 8.43 1.60
CA GLU A 224 27.37 9.31 2.60
C GLU A 224 27.12 8.59 3.92
N ILE A 225 26.72 7.31 3.89
CA ILE A 225 26.57 6.46 5.09
C ILE A 225 27.91 6.33 5.82
N VAL A 226 28.99 5.96 5.11
CA VAL A 226 30.33 5.88 5.70
C VAL A 226 30.73 7.21 6.32
N SER A 227 30.50 8.32 5.63
CA SER A 227 30.81 9.63 6.18
C SER A 227 29.98 9.99 7.42
N CYS A 228 28.72 9.57 7.50
CA CYS A 228 27.89 9.77 8.68
C CYS A 228 28.43 8.98 9.87
N VAL A 229 28.84 7.73 9.64
CA VAL A 229 29.46 6.87 10.66
C VAL A 229 30.77 7.49 11.19
N GLU A 230 31.66 7.93 10.30
CA GLU A 230 32.92 8.57 10.72
C GLU A 230 32.67 9.88 11.48
N LYS A 231 31.68 10.67 11.07
CA LYS A 231 31.28 11.86 11.82
C LYS A 231 30.77 11.53 13.22
N LEU A 232 29.89 10.53 13.35
CA LEU A 232 29.40 10.07 14.65
C LEU A 232 30.53 9.56 15.56
N LYS A 233 31.54 8.86 15.01
CA LYS A 233 32.74 8.48 15.76
C LYS A 233 33.53 9.69 16.25
N SER A 234 33.79 10.65 15.37
CA SER A 234 34.55 11.86 15.73
C SER A 234 33.89 12.69 16.83
N GLU A 235 32.56 12.58 16.94
CA GLU A 235 31.75 13.27 17.95
C GLU A 235 31.48 12.41 19.20
N GLY A 236 32.02 11.18 19.27
CA GLY A 236 31.76 10.26 20.39
C GLY A 236 30.29 9.85 20.53
N MET A 237 29.56 9.77 19.41
CA MET A 237 28.13 9.47 19.33
C MET A 237 27.81 8.26 18.43
N ILE A 238 28.78 7.38 18.17
CA ILE A 238 28.56 6.19 17.33
C ILE A 238 27.50 5.24 17.92
N ASP A 239 27.38 5.19 19.24
CA ASP A 239 26.33 4.49 20.00
C ASP A 239 24.92 5.03 19.74
N CYS A 240 24.80 6.28 19.26
CA CYS A 240 23.50 6.88 18.94
C CYS A 240 22.91 6.34 17.62
N LEU A 241 23.72 5.70 16.78
CA LEU A 241 23.25 5.05 15.55
C LEU A 241 22.52 3.74 15.89
N ALA A 242 21.20 3.81 15.95
CA ALA A 242 20.35 2.71 16.40
C ALA A 242 19.65 1.96 15.26
N LEU A 243 19.58 2.52 14.06
CA LEU A 243 18.64 2.07 13.03
C LEU A 243 19.19 2.20 11.61
N LEU A 244 19.03 1.16 10.79
CA LEU A 244 19.14 1.25 9.33
C LEU A 244 17.73 1.22 8.73
N HIS A 245 17.42 2.17 7.86
CA HIS A 245 16.15 2.24 7.14
C HIS A 245 16.37 2.12 5.63
N TYR A 246 15.47 1.47 4.92
CA TYR A 246 15.30 1.65 3.48
C TYR A 246 13.83 1.52 3.09
N HIS A 247 13.46 2.07 1.94
CA HIS A 247 12.09 1.98 1.43
C HIS A 247 12.07 1.80 -0.09
N ILE A 248 11.48 0.69 -0.53
CA ILE A 248 11.41 0.32 -1.95
C ILE A 248 10.10 0.72 -2.65
N GLY A 249 9.23 1.44 -1.94
CA GLY A 249 7.99 1.99 -2.47
C GLY A 249 6.76 1.34 -1.85
N SER A 250 5.59 1.75 -2.33
CA SER A 250 4.29 1.20 -1.92
C SER A 250 3.81 0.17 -2.95
N GLN A 251 3.05 -0.83 -2.50
CA GLN A 251 2.42 -1.84 -3.36
C GLN A 251 3.46 -2.55 -4.23
N ILE A 252 4.34 -3.33 -3.61
CA ILE A 252 5.34 -4.11 -4.32
C ILE A 252 4.70 -5.43 -4.75
N PRO A 253 4.46 -5.68 -6.06
CA PRO A 253 3.70 -6.85 -6.48
C PRO A 253 4.49 -8.16 -6.42
N SER A 254 5.83 -8.07 -6.48
CA SER A 254 6.72 -9.23 -6.58
C SER A 254 7.54 -9.44 -5.32
N ILE A 255 7.45 -10.63 -4.74
CA ILE A 255 8.30 -11.05 -3.61
C ILE A 255 9.78 -11.05 -3.97
N GLN A 256 10.13 -11.35 -5.22
CA GLN A 256 11.52 -11.33 -5.68
C GLN A 256 12.14 -9.93 -5.58
N ALA A 257 11.38 -8.87 -5.84
CA ALA A 257 11.85 -7.49 -5.66
C ALA A 257 12.11 -7.17 -4.18
N ILE A 258 11.24 -7.64 -3.28
CA ILE A 258 11.40 -7.50 -1.83
C ILE A 258 12.68 -8.22 -1.38
N LYS A 259 12.84 -9.49 -1.75
CA LYS A 259 14.04 -10.29 -1.42
C LYS A 259 15.33 -9.66 -1.92
N ALA A 260 15.34 -9.15 -3.16
CA ALA A 260 16.53 -8.52 -3.73
C ALA A 260 16.93 -7.27 -2.93
N SER A 261 15.97 -6.41 -2.61
CA SER A 261 16.23 -5.21 -1.80
C SER A 261 16.69 -5.53 -0.38
N LEU A 262 16.11 -6.56 0.22
CA LEU A 262 16.45 -6.98 1.57
C LEU A 262 17.86 -7.56 1.64
N LYS A 263 18.30 -8.33 0.64
CA LYS A 263 19.69 -8.82 0.59
C LYS A 263 20.68 -7.65 0.60
N GLU A 264 20.40 -6.60 -0.15
CA GLU A 264 21.23 -5.39 -0.16
C GLU A 264 21.18 -4.66 1.20
N GLY A 265 19.98 -4.46 1.76
CA GLY A 265 19.79 -3.84 3.08
C GLY A 265 20.45 -4.61 4.22
N ALA A 266 20.36 -5.94 4.21
CA ALA A 266 20.99 -6.81 5.20
C ALA A 266 22.52 -6.72 5.15
N ARG A 267 23.11 -6.65 3.95
CA ARG A 267 24.55 -6.45 3.80
C ARG A 267 24.98 -5.10 4.35
N LEU A 268 24.26 -4.02 4.01
CA LEU A 268 24.53 -2.69 4.56
C LEU A 268 24.46 -2.67 6.09
N TYR A 269 23.48 -3.37 6.68
CA TYR A 269 23.36 -3.51 8.13
C TYR A 269 24.60 -4.18 8.74
N THR A 270 25.09 -5.29 8.16
CA THR A 270 26.30 -5.95 8.64
C THR A 270 27.57 -5.11 8.47
N GLU A 271 27.65 -4.30 7.40
CA GLU A 271 28.80 -3.41 7.18
C GLU A 271 28.81 -2.25 8.18
N LEU A 272 27.66 -1.78 8.67
CA LEU A 272 27.63 -0.81 9.78
C LEU A 272 28.29 -1.36 11.04
N TYR A 273 28.11 -2.65 11.34
CA TYR A 273 28.82 -3.33 12.44
C TYR A 273 30.33 -3.39 12.18
N ALA A 274 30.75 -3.70 10.96
CA ALA A 274 32.17 -3.70 10.59
C ALA A 274 32.80 -2.30 10.74
N LEU A 275 32.01 -1.24 10.51
CA LEU A 275 32.42 0.13 10.76
C LEU A 275 32.36 0.55 12.24
N GLY A 276 32.00 -0.34 13.17
CA GLY A 276 31.98 -0.08 14.61
C GLY A 276 30.69 0.53 15.16
N ALA A 277 29.63 0.61 14.36
CA ALA A 277 28.29 0.91 14.86
C ALA A 277 27.64 -0.36 15.47
N SER A 278 26.53 -0.19 16.19
CA SER A 278 25.75 -1.30 16.73
C SER A 278 24.24 -1.04 16.62
N PRO A 279 23.72 -0.81 15.40
CA PRO A 279 22.30 -0.57 15.21
C PRO A 279 21.48 -1.77 15.70
N THR A 280 20.37 -1.49 16.38
CA THR A 280 19.49 -2.49 16.99
C THR A 280 18.24 -2.76 16.15
N TYR A 281 17.97 -1.90 15.16
CA TYR A 281 16.80 -1.97 14.30
C TYR A 281 17.18 -1.99 12.83
N ILE A 282 16.45 -2.80 12.06
CA ILE A 282 16.35 -2.63 10.61
C ILE A 282 14.90 -2.34 10.23
N VAL A 283 14.67 -1.24 9.53
CA VAL A 283 13.37 -0.86 8.99
C VAL A 283 13.35 -1.23 7.51
N VAL A 284 12.52 -2.21 7.17
CA VAL A 284 12.32 -2.64 5.78
C VAL A 284 11.33 -1.74 5.02
N GLY A 285 10.81 -0.72 5.70
CA GLY A 285 9.84 0.24 5.21
C GLY A 285 8.47 -0.39 4.99
N GLY A 286 7.64 0.26 4.18
CA GLY A 286 6.39 -0.31 3.68
C GLY A 286 6.61 -1.27 2.51
N GLY A 287 5.62 -1.35 1.62
CA GLY A 287 5.75 -2.11 0.37
C GLY A 287 5.02 -3.45 0.38
N LEU A 288 4.67 -4.00 1.56
CA LEU A 288 3.71 -5.09 1.67
C LEU A 288 2.43 -4.71 0.91
N GLY A 289 2.18 -5.43 -0.18
CA GLY A 289 1.12 -5.13 -1.11
C GLY A 289 -0.23 -5.65 -0.64
N VAL A 290 -1.26 -5.26 -1.37
CA VAL A 290 -2.64 -5.73 -1.21
C VAL A 290 -3.09 -6.29 -2.55
N ASP A 291 -3.71 -7.47 -2.54
CA ASP A 291 -4.27 -8.06 -3.74
C ASP A 291 -5.66 -7.44 -4.05
N TYR A 292 -5.69 -6.36 -4.84
CA TYR A 292 -6.93 -5.62 -5.13
C TYR A 292 -7.82 -6.30 -6.16
N ASP A 293 -7.25 -7.06 -7.10
CA ASP A 293 -8.01 -7.71 -8.18
C ASP A 293 -8.04 -9.24 -8.07
N GLY A 294 -7.29 -9.82 -7.13
CA GLY A 294 -7.29 -11.26 -6.88
C GLY A 294 -6.46 -12.08 -7.87
N SER A 295 -5.72 -11.43 -8.78
CA SER A 295 -5.09 -12.10 -9.94
C SER A 295 -3.74 -12.75 -9.62
N GLY A 296 -3.08 -12.31 -8.55
CA GLY A 296 -1.69 -12.64 -8.21
C GLY A 296 -0.64 -12.15 -9.21
N LYS A 297 -1.02 -11.36 -10.23
CA LYS A 297 -0.18 -11.10 -11.42
C LYS A 297 -0.10 -9.64 -11.84
N SER A 298 -1.11 -8.83 -11.53
CA SER A 298 -1.16 -7.44 -11.97
C SER A 298 -0.31 -6.51 -11.08
N GLN A 299 -0.15 -5.26 -11.54
CA GLN A 299 0.48 -4.19 -10.74
C GLN A 299 -0.37 -3.77 -9.53
N SER A 300 -1.65 -4.13 -9.51
CA SER A 300 -2.59 -3.91 -8.41
C SER A 300 -2.77 -5.19 -7.57
N SER A 301 -1.92 -6.18 -7.77
CA SER A 301 -1.98 -7.47 -7.09
C SER A 301 -0.63 -7.80 -6.44
N THR A 302 -0.52 -8.97 -5.81
CA THR A 302 0.70 -9.49 -5.19
C THR A 302 0.86 -10.98 -5.48
N ASN A 303 2.06 -11.41 -5.83
CA ASN A 303 2.35 -12.83 -6.08
C ASN A 303 2.79 -13.61 -4.82
N TYR A 304 2.47 -13.10 -3.63
CA TYR A 304 2.92 -13.61 -2.34
C TYR A 304 1.90 -13.35 -1.25
N SER A 305 1.99 -14.13 -0.17
CA SER A 305 1.19 -13.96 1.04
C SER A 305 1.93 -13.15 2.10
N GLU A 306 1.21 -12.64 3.11
CA GLU A 306 1.81 -11.98 4.27
C GLU A 306 2.76 -12.90 5.04
N GLN A 307 2.45 -14.22 5.09
CA GLN A 307 3.32 -15.19 5.73
C GLN A 307 4.61 -15.42 4.94
N GLU A 308 4.54 -15.53 3.62
CA GLU A 308 5.71 -15.64 2.76
C GLU A 308 6.59 -14.39 2.89
N TYR A 309 5.99 -13.20 2.90
CA TYR A 309 6.68 -11.93 3.14
C TYR A 309 7.46 -11.94 4.46
N ALA A 310 6.82 -12.36 5.56
CA ALA A 310 7.49 -12.46 6.86
C ALA A 310 8.63 -13.50 6.86
N ASN A 311 8.38 -14.69 6.31
CA ASN A 311 9.38 -15.77 6.23
C ASN A 311 10.62 -15.33 5.46
N ASP A 312 10.44 -14.72 4.29
CA ASP A 312 11.54 -14.28 3.45
C ASP A 312 12.35 -13.16 4.11
N ILE A 313 11.68 -12.25 4.85
CA ILE A 313 12.41 -11.21 5.59
C ILE A 313 13.30 -11.81 6.66
N VAL A 314 12.73 -12.69 7.48
CA VAL A 314 13.42 -13.29 8.62
C VAL A 314 14.56 -14.18 8.16
N SER A 315 14.31 -15.05 7.18
CA SER A 315 15.29 -16.00 6.65
C SER A 315 16.52 -15.29 6.06
N ILE A 316 16.30 -14.24 5.24
CA ILE A 316 17.40 -13.51 4.63
C ILE A 316 18.22 -12.76 5.69
N LEU A 317 17.56 -12.07 6.63
CA LEU A 317 18.27 -11.33 7.67
C LEU A 317 19.05 -12.26 8.59
N GLN A 318 18.45 -13.39 8.99
CA GLN A 318 19.13 -14.40 9.78
C GLN A 318 20.40 -14.87 9.07
N SER A 319 20.26 -15.35 7.84
CA SER A 319 21.37 -15.94 7.09
C SER A 319 22.54 -14.97 6.96
N VAL A 320 22.26 -13.69 6.67
CA VAL A 320 23.32 -12.68 6.52
C VAL A 320 23.92 -12.28 7.87
N CYS A 321 23.13 -12.19 8.94
CA CYS A 321 23.64 -11.88 10.28
C CYS A 321 24.50 -13.03 10.84
N ASP A 322 24.04 -14.27 10.70
CA ASP A 322 24.76 -15.47 11.12
C ASP A 322 26.10 -15.62 10.38
N GLU A 323 26.09 -15.41 9.05
CA GLU A 323 27.32 -15.43 8.22
C GLU A 323 28.37 -14.43 8.72
N LYS A 324 27.92 -13.25 9.18
CA LYS A 324 28.80 -12.16 9.63
C LYS A 324 29.04 -12.15 11.14
N GLY A 325 28.43 -13.06 11.89
CA GLY A 325 28.54 -13.13 13.35
C GLY A 325 28.02 -11.88 14.07
N VAL A 326 27.01 -11.20 13.51
CA VAL A 326 26.39 -10.02 14.15
C VAL A 326 25.04 -10.35 14.77
N PRO A 327 24.59 -9.63 15.82
CA PRO A 327 23.27 -9.84 16.39
C PRO A 327 22.14 -9.60 15.40
N HIS A 328 21.09 -10.42 15.51
CA HIS A 328 19.87 -10.25 14.73
C HIS A 328 19.18 -8.93 15.13
N PRO A 329 18.94 -7.99 14.20
CA PRO A 329 18.22 -6.76 14.52
C PRO A 329 16.77 -7.04 14.90
N SER A 330 16.16 -6.12 15.64
CA SER A 330 14.70 -6.04 15.65
C SER A 330 14.20 -5.57 14.27
N ILE A 331 13.23 -6.29 13.73
CA ILE A 331 12.66 -6.02 12.41
C ILE A 331 11.49 -5.06 12.56
N VAL A 332 11.54 -3.97 11.81
CA VAL A 332 10.49 -2.96 11.76
C VAL A 332 9.88 -2.89 10.36
N THR A 333 8.55 -2.97 10.27
CA THR A 333 7.81 -2.81 9.01
C THR A 333 6.85 -1.64 9.07
N GLU A 334 6.75 -0.86 7.99
CA GLU A 334 5.84 0.28 7.84
C GLU A 334 4.64 -0.06 6.94
N SER A 335 4.00 -1.21 7.17
CA SER A 335 2.97 -1.82 6.31
C SER A 335 1.59 -1.14 6.39
N GLY A 336 1.53 0.19 6.21
CA GLY A 336 0.31 0.95 6.41
C GLY A 336 -0.83 0.58 5.46
N ARG A 337 -0.55 0.45 4.14
CA ARG A 337 -1.55 0.05 3.14
C ARG A 337 -2.18 -1.30 3.47
N ALA A 338 -1.34 -2.30 3.73
CA ALA A 338 -1.78 -3.65 4.08
C ALA A 338 -2.58 -3.71 5.39
N THR A 339 -2.40 -2.72 6.27
CA THR A 339 -3.14 -2.62 7.54
C THR A 339 -4.56 -2.09 7.35
N VAL A 340 -4.77 -1.12 6.45
CA VAL A 340 -6.04 -0.36 6.39
C VAL A 340 -6.86 -0.55 5.13
N ALA A 341 -6.33 -1.17 4.07
CA ALA A 341 -6.98 -1.21 2.75
C ALA A 341 -8.41 -1.79 2.79
N HIS A 342 -8.63 -2.89 3.50
CA HIS A 342 -9.94 -3.54 3.63
C HIS A 342 -10.85 -2.89 4.69
N GLY A 343 -10.35 -1.90 5.43
CA GLY A 343 -11.04 -1.33 6.59
C GLY A 343 -12.18 -0.35 6.26
N ALA A 344 -12.49 -0.12 4.98
CA ALA A 344 -13.57 0.78 4.57
C ALA A 344 -14.22 0.39 3.25
N VAL A 345 -15.51 0.70 3.11
CA VAL A 345 -16.30 0.52 1.89
C VAL A 345 -17.04 1.82 1.59
N LEU A 346 -16.93 2.31 0.35
CA LEU A 346 -17.73 3.42 -0.14
C LEU A 346 -18.97 2.89 -0.85
N VAL A 347 -20.16 3.29 -0.40
CA VAL A 347 -21.44 2.93 -0.99
C VAL A 347 -22.07 4.17 -1.62
N PHE A 348 -22.53 4.07 -2.86
CA PHE A 348 -23.22 5.13 -3.59
C PHE A 348 -24.27 4.56 -4.54
N ASP A 349 -25.24 5.38 -4.92
CA ASP A 349 -26.34 4.99 -5.81
C ASP A 349 -25.96 5.17 -7.28
N VAL A 350 -26.51 4.31 -8.14
CA VAL A 350 -26.53 4.52 -9.59
C VAL A 350 -27.69 5.47 -9.91
N LEU A 351 -27.37 6.69 -10.35
CA LEU A 351 -28.37 7.73 -10.58
C LEU A 351 -29.09 7.62 -11.94
N GLY A 352 -28.48 6.93 -12.90
CA GLY A 352 -29.02 6.79 -14.23
C GLY A 352 -28.19 5.85 -15.09
N LEU A 353 -28.80 5.34 -16.15
CA LEU A 353 -28.19 4.46 -17.14
C LEU A 353 -28.24 5.17 -18.50
N ASN A 354 -27.12 5.18 -19.21
CA ASN A 354 -27.09 5.57 -20.62
C ASN A 354 -27.16 4.31 -21.45
N GLU A 355 -28.37 3.93 -21.86
CA GLU A 355 -28.57 2.80 -22.76
C GLU A 355 -28.45 3.26 -24.21
N VAL A 356 -27.82 2.43 -25.04
CA VAL A 356 -27.86 2.63 -26.49
C VAL A 356 -29.28 2.28 -26.93
N ALA A 357 -30.05 3.29 -27.33
CA ALA A 357 -31.40 3.10 -27.81
C ALA A 357 -31.42 2.12 -28.99
N LYS A 358 -32.10 0.98 -28.83
CA LYS A 358 -32.40 0.05 -29.91
C LYS A 358 -33.67 0.52 -30.62
N ASN A 359 -33.57 1.64 -31.30
CA ASN A 359 -34.68 2.12 -32.13
C ASN A 359 -34.86 1.20 -33.34
N GLU A 360 -36.09 1.07 -33.82
CA GLU A 360 -36.32 0.47 -35.13
C GLU A 360 -35.56 1.30 -36.17
N VAL A 361 -34.73 0.63 -36.96
CA VAL A 361 -34.01 1.28 -38.06
C VAL A 361 -35.03 1.57 -39.16
N PRO A 362 -35.20 2.83 -39.60
CA PRO A 362 -36.17 3.17 -40.63
C PRO A 362 -35.80 2.48 -41.95
N PRO A 363 -36.80 2.06 -42.76
CA PRO A 363 -36.53 1.48 -44.07
C PRO A 363 -35.82 2.50 -44.97
N VAL A 364 -34.84 2.02 -45.72
CA VAL A 364 -34.06 2.83 -46.68
C VAL A 364 -34.75 2.85 -48.04
N GLU A 365 -34.91 4.03 -48.63
CA GLU A 365 -35.48 4.22 -49.97
C GLU A 365 -34.38 4.23 -51.02
N LYS A 366 -34.28 3.14 -51.80
CA LYS A 366 -33.25 2.99 -52.83
C LYS A 366 -33.27 4.13 -53.85
N GLY A 367 -32.13 4.76 -54.06
CA GLY A 367 -31.95 5.87 -55.00
C GLY A 367 -32.31 7.27 -54.47
N GLN A 368 -32.85 7.36 -53.25
CA GLN A 368 -33.00 8.63 -52.52
C GLN A 368 -31.94 8.77 -51.42
N ASP A 369 -31.63 7.68 -50.73
CA ASP A 369 -30.59 7.64 -49.70
C ASP A 369 -29.18 7.50 -50.28
N SER A 370 -28.17 7.88 -49.51
CA SER A 370 -26.77 7.69 -49.91
C SER A 370 -26.44 6.20 -50.01
N ARG A 371 -25.55 5.83 -50.94
CA ARG A 371 -25.05 4.45 -51.07
C ARG A 371 -24.52 3.87 -49.75
N LEU A 372 -23.93 4.72 -48.91
CA LEU A 372 -23.44 4.35 -47.59
C LEU A 372 -24.58 3.86 -46.67
N VAL A 373 -25.74 4.53 -46.70
CA VAL A 373 -26.93 4.15 -45.92
C VAL A 373 -27.56 2.87 -46.47
N GLU A 374 -27.60 2.70 -47.79
CA GLU A 374 -28.05 1.46 -48.44
C GLU A 374 -27.16 0.26 -48.04
N ASP A 375 -25.83 0.43 -48.09
CA ASP A 375 -24.87 -0.61 -47.69
C ASP A 375 -25.04 -0.99 -46.20
N LEU A 376 -25.23 0.00 -45.32
CA LEU A 376 -25.50 -0.25 -43.90
C LEU A 376 -26.83 -1.00 -43.66
N TRP A 377 -27.86 -0.71 -44.45
CA TRP A 377 -29.14 -1.39 -44.38
C TRP A 377 -29.06 -2.84 -44.86
N GLU A 378 -28.29 -3.10 -45.92
CA GLU A 378 -28.04 -4.46 -46.41
C GLU A 378 -27.35 -5.32 -45.34
N ILE A 379 -26.31 -4.76 -44.71
CA ILE A 379 -25.62 -5.40 -43.58
C ILE A 379 -26.62 -5.70 -42.45
N TYR A 380 -27.43 -4.72 -42.04
CA TYR A 380 -28.40 -4.87 -40.95
C TYR A 380 -29.43 -5.97 -41.23
N HIS A 381 -29.98 -6.03 -42.45
CA HIS A 381 -31.06 -6.96 -42.78
C HIS A 381 -30.57 -8.40 -43.04
N ASN A 382 -29.36 -8.55 -43.58
CA ASN A 382 -28.84 -9.85 -43.99
C ASN A 382 -27.90 -10.50 -42.95
N LEU A 383 -27.66 -9.85 -41.81
CA LEU A 383 -26.76 -10.35 -40.76
C LEU A 383 -27.23 -11.69 -40.20
N ASN A 384 -26.35 -12.68 -40.23
CA ASN A 384 -26.56 -14.01 -39.66
C ASN A 384 -25.24 -14.61 -39.17
N GLU A 385 -25.29 -15.80 -38.54
CA GLU A 385 -24.11 -16.43 -37.96
C GLU A 385 -23.01 -16.78 -38.98
N GLN A 386 -23.35 -16.99 -40.26
CA GLN A 386 -22.40 -17.40 -41.29
C GLN A 386 -21.59 -16.21 -41.84
N ASN A 387 -22.19 -15.02 -41.90
CA ASN A 387 -21.57 -13.80 -42.44
C ASN A 387 -21.18 -12.78 -41.36
N LEU A 388 -21.37 -13.10 -40.07
CA LEU A 388 -21.13 -12.19 -38.95
C LEU A 388 -19.77 -11.50 -38.99
N ASN A 389 -18.69 -12.23 -39.29
CA ASN A 389 -17.34 -11.67 -39.31
C ASN A 389 -17.13 -10.74 -40.51
N GLU A 390 -17.62 -11.12 -41.69
CA GLU A 390 -17.54 -10.30 -42.91
C GLU A 390 -18.29 -8.99 -42.71
N PHE A 391 -19.56 -9.09 -42.32
CA PHE A 391 -20.42 -7.93 -42.10
C PHE A 391 -19.97 -7.06 -40.93
N TYR A 392 -19.32 -7.62 -39.91
CA TYR A 392 -18.70 -6.82 -38.86
C TYR A 392 -17.52 -5.98 -39.39
N ASN A 393 -16.67 -6.56 -40.23
CA ASN A 393 -15.56 -5.83 -40.85
C ASN A 393 -16.07 -4.73 -41.77
N ASP A 394 -17.06 -5.05 -42.62
CA ASP A 394 -17.69 -4.08 -43.52
C ASP A 394 -18.34 -2.95 -42.72
N LEU A 395 -19.05 -3.27 -41.63
CA LEU A 395 -19.67 -2.27 -40.73
C LEU A 395 -18.63 -1.34 -40.11
N ILE A 396 -17.45 -1.84 -39.72
CA ILE A 396 -16.36 -1.00 -39.20
C ILE A 396 -15.85 -0.04 -40.28
N GLU A 397 -15.65 -0.52 -41.51
CA GLU A 397 -15.24 0.32 -42.63
C GLU A 397 -16.28 1.40 -42.92
N LYS A 398 -17.56 1.02 -43.06
CA LYS A 398 -18.66 1.97 -43.29
C LYS A 398 -18.79 2.98 -42.16
N LYS A 399 -18.62 2.59 -40.89
CA LYS A 399 -18.61 3.53 -39.75
C LYS A 399 -17.49 4.56 -39.87
N ARG A 400 -16.29 4.15 -40.30
CA ARG A 400 -15.16 5.05 -40.51
C ARG A 400 -15.44 6.03 -41.66
N ASP A 401 -15.96 5.52 -42.77
CA ASP A 401 -16.29 6.32 -43.94
C ASP A 401 -17.40 7.34 -43.62
N THR A 402 -18.41 6.94 -42.85
CA THR A 402 -19.47 7.83 -42.33
C THR A 402 -18.84 9.01 -41.58
N LEU A 403 -17.93 8.72 -40.64
CA LEU A 403 -17.29 9.77 -39.84
C LEU A 403 -16.42 10.70 -40.70
N GLN A 404 -15.70 10.16 -41.69
CA GLN A 404 -14.91 10.97 -42.61
C GLN A 404 -15.79 11.88 -43.47
N LEU A 405 -16.84 11.33 -44.08
CA LEU A 405 -17.76 12.11 -44.91
C LEU A 405 -18.51 13.18 -44.11
N PHE A 406 -18.89 12.88 -42.86
CA PHE A 406 -19.43 13.90 -41.94
C PHE A 406 -18.41 14.99 -41.64
N THR A 407 -17.15 14.62 -41.34
CA THR A 407 -16.08 15.58 -41.04
C THR A 407 -15.77 16.50 -42.23
N TYR A 408 -15.86 15.98 -43.45
CA TYR A 408 -15.67 16.75 -44.69
C TYR A 408 -16.92 17.52 -45.14
N GLY A 409 -18.01 17.49 -44.38
CA GLY A 409 -19.26 18.21 -44.68
C GLY A 409 -20.07 17.60 -45.84
N VAL A 410 -19.79 16.35 -46.21
CA VAL A 410 -20.55 15.60 -47.23
C VAL A 410 -21.81 15.00 -46.61
N LEU A 411 -21.74 14.53 -45.36
CA LEU A 411 -22.90 14.10 -44.59
C LEU A 411 -23.30 15.17 -43.59
N ASN A 412 -24.59 15.25 -43.30
CA ASN A 412 -25.14 16.09 -42.24
C ASN A 412 -25.34 15.26 -40.96
N LEU A 413 -25.96 15.84 -39.92
CA LEU A 413 -26.09 15.20 -38.60
C LEU A 413 -27.18 14.13 -38.53
N THR A 414 -28.19 14.18 -39.40
CA THR A 414 -29.25 13.15 -39.53
C THR A 414 -28.82 12.12 -40.56
#